data_AF-A0A1V6QYJ2-F1
#
_entry.id   AF-A0A1V6QYJ2-F1
#
_cell.length_a   1.000
_cell.length_b   1.000
_cell.length_c   1.000
_cell.angle_alpha   90.00
_cell.angle_beta   90.00
_cell.angle_gamma   90.00
#
_symmetry.space_group_name_H-M   'P 1'
#
loop_
_entity.id
_entity.type
_entity.pdbx_description
1 polymer ?
#
loop_
_entity_poly.entity_id
_entity_poly.type
_entity_poly.pdbx_seq_one_letter_code
_entity_poly.pdbx_strand_id
1 'polypeptide(L)'
;MFRRPRETQPDPITSEIGEILAPLDIFPWGPLAMNYLGVPIVLGTAMIAVHDEDYETACEKLTDSDFHVTVPDRRPAPELLARLPDPDKVMKKVNKKYERLDKYTTHFDYPINHHLAERLRLIVVPNSFANLPTPDVAGASNLDAIPSKQYDVYGNIFHPLEEALVESMAKGVINDEDDENAPTSIWGDTLSTWIAMMVSYLEVDNDILDNCPDERAVNWFSVQYGRIHEEKFGPWDRRVSKRLGSGREMPVDMRGNPLPE
;
A
#
# COMPACT_ATOMS: atom_id res chain seq x y z
N MET A 1 -0.04 -3.08 -18.97
CA MET A 1 0.98 -3.06 -17.91
C MET A 1 1.46 -4.47 -17.72
N PHE A 2 2.77 -4.69 -17.73
CA PHE A 2 3.38 -6.00 -17.49
C PHE A 2 3.97 -6.00 -16.09
N ARG A 3 3.94 -7.16 -15.44
CA ARG A 3 4.66 -7.41 -14.18
C ARG A 3 6.12 -7.00 -14.34
N ARG A 4 6.70 -6.41 -13.29
CA ARG A 4 8.12 -6.10 -13.22
C ARG A 4 8.82 -7.03 -12.22
N PRO A 5 10.14 -7.23 -12.35
CA PRO A 5 10.93 -7.83 -11.27
C PRO A 5 10.70 -7.09 -9.96
N ARG A 6 10.83 -7.80 -8.83
CA ARG A 6 10.88 -7.16 -7.52
C ARG A 6 12.13 -6.28 -7.46
N GLU A 7 12.01 -5.12 -6.84
CA GLU A 7 13.16 -4.25 -6.60
C GLU A 7 14.08 -4.88 -5.54
N THR A 8 15.39 -4.69 -5.69
CA THR A 8 16.39 -5.24 -4.76
C THR A 8 16.99 -4.18 -3.84
N GLN A 9 16.49 -2.94 -3.92
CA GLN A 9 16.88 -1.76 -3.15
C GLN A 9 15.67 -0.82 -3.07
N PRO A 10 15.59 0.07 -2.06
CA PRO A 10 14.59 1.11 -2.04
C PRO A 10 14.69 2.01 -3.28
N ASP A 11 13.56 2.38 -3.85
CA ASP A 11 13.54 3.34 -4.94
C ASP A 11 13.95 4.75 -4.45
N PRO A 12 14.28 5.69 -5.36
CA PRO A 12 14.74 7.02 -4.96
C PRO A 12 13.75 7.79 -4.06
N ILE A 13 12.44 7.61 -4.26
CA ILE A 13 11.40 8.25 -3.44
C ILE A 13 11.49 7.70 -2.01
N THR A 14 11.50 6.37 -1.87
CA THR A 14 11.58 5.74 -0.56
C THR A 14 12.89 6.07 0.17
N SER A 15 14.01 6.10 -0.57
CA SER A 15 15.32 6.46 -0.02
C SER A 15 15.35 7.88 0.53
N GLU A 16 14.88 8.86 -0.25
CA GLU A 16 14.82 10.28 0.17
C GLU A 16 14.00 10.46 1.45
N ILE A 17 12.83 9.83 1.50
CA ILE A 17 11.95 9.90 2.68
C ILE A 17 12.57 9.19 3.89
N GLY A 18 13.24 8.05 3.66
CA GLY A 18 13.99 7.34 4.70
C GLY A 18 15.09 8.20 5.31
N GLU A 19 15.84 8.92 4.49
CA GLU A 19 16.90 9.84 4.94
C GLU A 19 16.33 11.00 5.76
N ILE A 20 15.23 11.63 5.31
CA ILE A 20 14.57 12.74 6.03
C ILE A 20 14.04 12.27 7.39
N LEU A 21 13.42 11.10 7.43
CA LEU A 21 12.75 10.61 8.64
C LEU A 21 13.69 9.92 9.61
N ALA A 22 14.90 9.54 9.20
CA ALA A 22 15.89 8.92 10.06
C ALA A 22 16.08 9.69 11.39
N PRO A 23 16.18 9.01 12.54
CA PRO A 23 16.24 7.56 12.72
C PRO A 23 14.87 6.87 12.88
N LEU A 24 13.75 7.51 12.50
CA LEU A 24 12.42 6.89 12.63
C LEU A 24 12.30 5.72 11.66
N ASP A 25 11.74 4.61 12.12
CA ASP A 25 11.43 3.47 11.27
C ASP A 25 10.24 3.80 10.37
N ILE A 26 10.40 3.56 9.07
CA ILE A 26 9.37 3.80 8.06
C ILE A 26 9.03 2.52 7.32
N PHE A 27 7.76 2.38 7.01
CA PHE A 27 7.21 1.22 6.31
C PHE A 27 6.52 1.69 5.04
N PRO A 28 7.16 1.62 3.86
CA PRO A 28 6.49 1.88 2.60
C PRO A 28 5.18 1.09 2.53
N TRP A 29 4.10 1.74 2.11
CA TRP A 29 2.76 1.14 2.13
C TRP A 29 1.98 1.47 0.85
N GLY A 30 0.83 0.81 0.67
CA GLY A 30 -0.05 1.04 -0.48
C GLY A 30 0.69 0.96 -1.83
N PRO A 31 0.54 1.96 -2.73
CA PRO A 31 1.17 1.93 -4.04
C PRO A 31 2.70 1.83 -4.02
N LEU A 32 3.36 2.42 -3.02
CA LEU A 32 4.82 2.44 -2.94
C LEU A 32 5.37 1.03 -2.64
N ALA A 33 4.75 0.34 -1.67
CA ALA A 33 5.08 -1.06 -1.37
C ALA A 33 4.76 -2.01 -2.53
N MET A 34 3.60 -1.83 -3.16
CA MET A 34 3.21 -2.64 -4.32
C MET A 34 4.17 -2.46 -5.50
N ASN A 35 4.65 -1.24 -5.75
CA ASN A 35 5.64 -0.97 -6.78
C ASN A 35 6.97 -1.69 -6.49
N TYR A 36 7.45 -1.66 -5.24
CA TYR A 36 8.64 -2.41 -4.80
C TYR A 36 8.52 -3.92 -5.09
N LEU A 37 7.34 -4.49 -4.86
CA LEU A 37 7.06 -5.92 -5.14
C LEU A 37 6.92 -6.25 -6.64
N GLY A 38 6.95 -5.25 -7.52
CA GLY A 38 6.86 -5.45 -8.98
C GLY A 38 5.43 -5.37 -9.54
N VAL A 39 4.45 -4.92 -8.75
CA VAL A 39 3.10 -4.62 -9.26
C VAL A 39 3.19 -3.39 -10.17
N PRO A 40 2.71 -3.46 -11.42
CA PRO A 40 2.76 -2.33 -12.32
C PRO A 40 1.65 -1.33 -11.97
N ILE A 41 1.94 -0.45 -11.02
CA ILE A 41 1.04 0.60 -10.54
C ILE A 41 1.60 1.98 -10.90
N VAL A 42 0.71 2.96 -11.15
CA VAL A 42 1.12 4.36 -11.32
C VAL A 42 1.31 4.98 -9.94
N LEU A 43 2.50 5.48 -9.66
CA LEU A 43 2.81 6.22 -8.45
C LEU A 43 2.38 7.68 -8.62
N GLY A 44 1.11 7.98 -8.32
CA GLY A 44 0.61 9.36 -8.11
C GLY A 44 0.63 9.77 -6.63
N THR A 45 0.79 8.79 -5.75
CA THR A 45 0.82 8.95 -4.30
C THR A 45 1.86 7.99 -3.72
N ALA A 46 2.77 8.49 -2.91
CA ALA A 46 3.64 7.71 -2.04
C ALA A 46 3.00 7.61 -0.66
N MET A 47 2.84 6.41 -0.14
CA MET A 47 2.31 6.19 1.21
C MET A 47 3.40 5.54 2.06
N ILE A 48 3.62 6.10 3.24
CA ILE A 48 4.49 5.52 4.25
C ILE A 48 3.69 5.36 5.54
N ALA A 49 3.84 4.22 6.18
CA ALA A 49 3.40 4.03 7.55
C ALA A 49 4.58 4.25 8.50
N VAL A 50 4.27 4.73 9.69
CA VAL A 50 5.21 4.90 10.81
C VAL A 50 4.57 4.35 12.07
N HIS A 51 5.39 4.07 13.09
CA HIS A 51 4.86 3.75 14.41
C HIS A 51 3.93 4.86 14.91
N ASP A 52 2.89 4.48 15.65
CA ASP A 52 1.87 5.43 16.11
C ASP A 52 2.47 6.53 16.99
N GLU A 53 3.44 6.17 17.84
CA GLU A 53 4.21 7.08 18.68
C GLU A 53 5.11 8.06 17.91
N ASP A 54 5.52 7.69 16.70
CA ASP A 54 6.41 8.50 15.86
C ASP A 54 5.64 9.37 14.86
N TYR A 55 4.31 9.23 14.79
CA TYR A 55 3.49 9.89 13.79
C TYR A 55 3.60 11.42 13.78
N GLU A 56 3.51 12.04 14.96
CA GLU A 56 3.64 13.50 15.10
C GLU A 56 5.06 13.95 14.73
N THR A 57 6.09 13.26 15.23
CA THR A 57 7.49 13.57 14.92
C THR A 57 7.81 13.40 13.43
N ALA A 58 7.25 12.40 12.76
CA ALA A 58 7.41 12.21 11.33
C ALA A 58 6.81 13.38 10.54
N CYS A 59 5.61 13.83 10.92
CA CYS A 59 4.96 15.00 10.30
C CYS A 59 5.77 16.29 10.51
N GLU A 60 6.32 16.49 11.72
CA GLU A 60 7.17 17.63 12.03
C GLU A 60 8.46 17.64 11.20
N LYS A 61 9.18 16.51 11.12
CA LYS A 61 10.40 16.40 10.31
C LYS A 61 10.18 16.70 8.83
N LEU A 62 9.06 16.25 8.26
CA LEU A 62 8.71 16.54 6.88
C LEU A 62 8.45 18.04 6.71
N THR A 63 7.74 18.67 7.65
CA THR A 63 7.50 20.11 7.63
C THR A 63 8.81 20.90 7.73
N ASP A 64 9.72 20.49 8.59
CA ASP A 64 11.07 21.06 8.73
C ASP A 64 11.94 20.87 7.48
N SER A 65 11.58 19.90 6.63
CA SER A 65 12.22 19.60 5.34
C SER A 65 11.47 20.24 4.15
N ASP A 66 10.73 21.32 4.38
CA ASP A 66 9.96 22.08 3.39
C ASP A 66 8.82 21.31 2.70
N PHE A 67 8.37 20.17 3.25
CA PHE A 67 7.11 19.57 2.81
C PHE A 67 5.92 20.36 3.36
N HIS A 68 4.89 20.51 2.53
CA HIS A 68 3.74 21.34 2.89
C HIS A 68 2.52 20.47 3.13
N VAL A 69 1.93 20.55 4.34
CA VAL A 69 0.66 19.89 4.63
C VAL A 69 -0.39 20.40 3.65
N THR A 70 -1.10 19.46 3.02
CA THR A 70 -2.07 19.75 1.96
C THR A 70 -3.39 19.02 2.22
N VAL A 71 -4.47 19.52 1.60
CA VAL A 71 -5.75 18.82 1.58
C VAL A 71 -5.95 18.30 0.16
N PRO A 72 -6.21 16.99 -0.03
CA PRO A 72 -6.34 16.43 -1.37
C PRO A 72 -7.42 17.13 -2.19
N ASP A 73 -7.02 17.71 -3.32
CA ASP A 73 -7.98 18.22 -4.30
C ASP A 73 -8.55 17.05 -5.11
N ARG A 74 -9.84 16.80 -4.92
CA ARG A 74 -10.60 15.73 -5.59
C ARG A 74 -11.58 16.26 -6.62
N ARG A 75 -11.45 17.54 -7.01
CA ARG A 75 -12.31 18.14 -8.01
C ARG A 75 -12.15 17.41 -9.35
N PRO A 76 -13.23 16.89 -9.95
CA PRO A 76 -13.21 16.45 -11.34
C PRO A 76 -12.78 17.57 -12.28
N ALA A 77 -12.43 17.22 -13.51
CA ALA A 77 -12.10 18.20 -14.55
C ALA A 77 -13.19 19.29 -14.66
N PRO A 78 -12.82 20.58 -14.81
CA PRO A 78 -13.78 21.69 -14.80
C PRO A 78 -14.95 21.52 -15.78
N GLU A 79 -14.70 20.89 -16.93
CA GLU A 79 -15.69 20.63 -17.97
C GLU A 79 -16.74 19.60 -17.53
N LEU A 80 -16.37 18.66 -16.66
CA LEU A 80 -17.28 17.70 -16.06
C LEU A 80 -18.09 18.36 -14.95
N LEU A 81 -17.43 19.13 -14.09
CA LEU A 81 -18.09 19.88 -13.01
C LEU A 81 -19.16 20.83 -13.56
N ALA A 82 -18.86 21.58 -14.62
CA ALA A 82 -19.78 22.52 -15.25
C ALA A 82 -21.04 21.86 -15.85
N ARG A 83 -21.02 20.54 -16.09
CA ARG A 83 -22.16 19.77 -16.61
C ARG A 83 -23.03 19.16 -15.51
N LEU A 84 -22.61 19.23 -14.25
CA LEU A 84 -23.34 18.64 -13.14
C LEU A 84 -24.47 19.57 -12.67
N PRO A 85 -25.67 19.04 -12.38
CA PRO A 85 -26.78 19.85 -11.88
C PRO A 85 -26.49 20.54 -10.53
N ASP A 86 -25.62 19.95 -9.70
CA ASP A 86 -25.24 20.46 -8.39
C ASP A 86 -23.80 19.99 -8.07
N PRO A 87 -22.78 20.74 -8.52
CA PRO A 87 -21.37 20.38 -8.32
C PRO A 87 -20.98 20.28 -6.85
N ASP A 88 -21.48 21.18 -5.99
CA ASP A 88 -21.13 21.22 -4.57
C ASP A 88 -21.63 19.99 -3.83
N LYS A 89 -22.86 19.53 -4.11
CA LYS A 89 -23.39 18.29 -3.55
C LYS A 89 -22.61 17.07 -4.01
N VAL A 90 -22.16 17.05 -5.27
CA VAL A 90 -21.30 15.96 -5.77
C VAL A 90 -19.95 15.99 -5.06
N MET A 91 -19.34 17.16 -4.90
CA MET A 91 -18.07 17.30 -4.17
C MET A 91 -18.19 16.87 -2.71
N LYS A 92 -19.27 17.24 -2.03
CA LYS A 92 -19.54 16.78 -0.66
C LYS A 92 -19.64 15.27 -0.58
N LYS A 93 -20.30 14.63 -1.54
CA LYS A 93 -20.39 13.16 -1.62
C LYS A 93 -19.03 12.53 -1.90
N VAL A 94 -18.23 13.09 -2.80
CA VAL A 94 -16.89 12.59 -3.11
C VAL A 94 -16.00 12.68 -1.87
N ASN A 95 -15.91 13.85 -1.23
CA ASN A 95 -15.10 14.04 -0.04
C ASN A 95 -15.56 13.14 1.12
N LYS A 96 -16.87 12.93 1.29
CA LYS A 96 -17.40 12.02 2.31
C LYS A 96 -16.90 10.57 2.15
N LYS A 97 -16.58 10.13 0.93
CA LYS A 97 -15.99 8.79 0.71
C LYS A 97 -14.57 8.64 1.22
N TYR A 98 -13.82 9.75 1.32
CA TYR A 98 -12.42 9.75 1.74
C TYR A 98 -12.23 10.32 3.16
N GLU A 99 -13.30 10.76 3.82
CA GLU A 99 -13.23 11.42 5.13
C GLU A 99 -12.51 10.56 6.17
N ARG A 100 -12.68 9.23 6.12
CA ARG A 100 -11.97 8.31 7.02
C ARG A 100 -10.46 8.36 6.79
N LEU A 101 -10.00 8.20 5.55
CA LEU A 101 -8.58 8.31 5.20
C LEU A 101 -8.01 9.67 5.62
N ASP A 102 -8.71 10.76 5.28
CA ASP A 102 -8.26 12.14 5.59
C ASP A 102 -8.21 12.43 7.09
N LYS A 103 -9.04 11.75 7.89
CA LYS A 103 -9.08 11.93 9.35
C LYS A 103 -7.87 11.29 10.03
N TYR A 104 -7.39 10.16 9.51
CA TYR A 104 -6.33 9.37 10.13
C TYR A 104 -4.95 9.58 9.51
N THR A 105 -4.83 10.32 8.41
CA THR A 105 -3.56 10.48 7.69
C THR A 105 -3.25 11.94 7.40
N THR A 106 -1.96 12.25 7.23
CA THR A 106 -1.50 13.59 6.84
C THR A 106 -0.96 13.54 5.42
N HIS A 107 -1.46 14.44 4.56
CA HIS A 107 -1.00 14.58 3.20
C HIS A 107 0.02 15.70 3.09
N PHE A 108 1.07 15.48 2.31
CA PHE A 108 2.11 16.45 2.02
C PHE A 108 2.33 16.61 0.52
N ASP A 109 2.44 17.86 0.08
CA ASP A 109 3.03 18.21 -1.20
C ASP A 109 4.56 18.34 -1.03
N TYR A 110 5.31 17.89 -2.03
CA TYR A 110 6.77 18.05 -2.08
C TYR A 110 7.17 19.54 -2.12
N PRO A 111 8.41 19.88 -1.70
CA PRO A 111 8.94 21.24 -1.82
C PRO A 111 8.80 21.78 -3.24
N ILE A 112 8.47 23.07 -3.40
CA ILE A 112 8.12 23.68 -4.72
C ILE A 112 9.22 23.50 -5.78
N ASN A 113 10.48 23.50 -5.37
CA ASN A 113 11.63 23.35 -6.27
C ASN A 113 12.05 21.89 -6.48
N HIS A 114 11.31 20.93 -5.91
CA HIS A 114 11.59 19.51 -6.02
C HIS A 114 11.09 18.93 -7.34
N HIS A 115 11.83 17.97 -7.90
CA HIS A 115 11.49 17.36 -9.19
C HIS A 115 10.18 16.55 -9.19
N LEU A 116 9.70 16.18 -8.00
CA LEU A 116 8.42 15.49 -7.78
C LEU A 116 7.26 16.43 -7.41
N ALA A 117 7.52 17.74 -7.28
CA ALA A 117 6.48 18.73 -7.03
C ALA A 117 5.36 18.62 -8.07
N GLU A 118 4.11 18.72 -7.61
CA GLU A 118 2.88 18.58 -8.40
C GLU A 118 2.64 17.20 -9.07
N ARG A 119 3.62 16.29 -9.02
CA ARG A 119 3.55 14.96 -9.66
C ARG A 119 3.26 13.84 -8.66
N LEU A 120 3.74 14.00 -7.44
CA LEU A 120 3.63 13.01 -6.38
C LEU A 120 3.17 13.71 -5.10
N ARG A 121 2.26 13.07 -4.38
CA ARG A 121 1.92 13.45 -3.00
C ARG A 121 2.42 12.39 -2.03
N LEU A 122 2.93 12.81 -0.89
CA LEU A 122 3.27 11.92 0.20
C LEU A 122 2.09 11.83 1.19
N ILE A 123 1.81 10.64 1.68
CA ILE A 123 0.85 10.40 2.77
C ILE A 123 1.59 9.70 3.89
N VAL A 124 1.56 10.31 5.07
CA VAL A 124 2.02 9.68 6.32
C VAL A 124 0.83 9.02 6.98
N VAL A 125 1.00 7.76 7.35
CA VAL A 125 -0.05 6.90 7.90
C VAL A 125 0.40 6.38 9.27
N PRO A 126 -0.41 6.51 10.32
CA PRO A 126 -0.11 5.89 11.61
C PRO A 126 -0.33 4.37 11.49
N ASN A 127 0.51 3.54 12.12
CA ASN A 127 0.44 2.09 11.95
C ASN A 127 -0.89 1.49 12.42
N SER A 128 -1.55 2.06 13.44
CA SER A 128 -2.90 1.67 13.85
C SER A 128 -3.93 1.77 12.71
N PHE A 129 -3.71 2.65 11.73
CA PHE A 129 -4.53 2.73 10.52
C PHE A 129 -4.01 1.84 9.39
N ALA A 130 -2.69 1.71 9.24
CA ALA A 130 -2.09 0.84 8.22
C ALA A 130 -2.24 -0.65 8.52
N ASN A 131 -2.35 -1.03 9.79
CA ASN A 131 -2.44 -2.42 10.27
C ASN A 131 -1.25 -3.30 9.85
N LEU A 132 -0.05 -2.73 9.67
CA LEU A 132 1.13 -3.54 9.34
C LEU A 132 1.57 -4.35 10.56
N PRO A 133 1.94 -5.63 10.37
CA PRO A 133 2.55 -6.41 11.43
C PRO A 133 3.93 -5.83 11.73
N THR A 134 4.06 -5.11 12.84
CA THR A 134 5.34 -4.56 13.28
C THR A 134 6.10 -5.60 14.09
N PRO A 135 7.43 -5.71 13.95
CA PRO A 135 8.22 -6.53 14.85
C PRO A 135 8.07 -5.98 16.28
N ASP A 136 7.75 -6.85 17.25
CA ASP A 136 7.61 -6.46 18.66
C ASP A 136 8.91 -5.80 19.17
N VAL A 137 8.86 -4.49 19.43
CA VAL A 137 9.98 -3.73 20.03
C VAL A 137 10.05 -3.97 21.55
N ALA A 138 9.04 -4.62 22.15
CA ALA A 138 8.93 -4.81 23.59
C ALA A 138 9.37 -6.21 24.06
N GLY A 139 10.69 -6.39 24.22
CA GLY A 139 11.22 -7.26 25.26
C GLY A 139 11.43 -8.73 24.92
N ALA A 140 12.47 -9.03 24.14
CA ALA A 140 13.24 -10.26 24.35
C ALA A 140 14.70 -10.02 24.05
N SER A 141 15.55 -10.31 25.02
CA SER A 141 17.01 -10.33 24.95
C SER A 141 17.55 -11.46 24.06
N ASN A 142 16.85 -11.77 22.98
CA ASN A 142 17.30 -12.66 21.93
C ASN A 142 17.27 -11.86 20.64
N LEU A 143 18.44 -11.73 20.02
CA LEU A 143 18.64 -11.39 18.61
C LEU A 143 18.05 -12.48 17.70
N ASP A 144 16.84 -12.94 17.99
CA ASP A 144 16.08 -13.77 17.09
C ASP A 144 15.48 -12.81 16.07
N ALA A 145 16.22 -12.74 14.97
CA ALA A 145 15.97 -11.98 13.77
C ALA A 145 14.48 -11.74 13.51
N ILE A 146 14.17 -10.52 13.05
CA ILE A 146 13.05 -10.25 12.13
C ILE A 146 12.76 -11.54 11.38
N PRO A 147 11.53 -12.09 11.38
CA PRO A 147 11.24 -13.18 10.49
C PRO A 147 11.58 -12.64 9.10
N SER A 148 12.73 -13.06 8.56
CA SER A 148 13.37 -12.57 7.33
C SER A 148 12.51 -12.79 6.08
N LYS A 149 11.24 -13.12 6.28
CA LYS A 149 10.20 -13.44 5.33
C LYS A 149 9.12 -12.36 5.20
N GLN A 150 9.00 -11.44 6.16
CA GLN A 150 7.93 -10.42 6.13
C GLN A 150 8.41 -9.04 5.65
N TYR A 151 9.69 -8.73 5.80
CA TYR A 151 10.26 -7.44 5.40
C TYR A 151 11.64 -7.60 4.77
N ASP A 152 11.89 -6.80 3.73
CA ASP A 152 13.24 -6.44 3.31
C ASP A 152 13.65 -5.15 4.03
N VAL A 153 14.82 -5.13 4.66
CA VAL A 153 15.22 -4.04 5.58
C VAL A 153 16.46 -3.32 5.06
N TYR A 154 16.37 -1.99 4.97
CA TYR A 154 17.44 -1.11 4.49
C TYR A 154 17.58 0.09 5.43
N GLY A 155 18.46 -0.02 6.44
CA GLY A 155 18.56 1.02 7.47
C GLY A 155 17.27 1.13 8.28
N ASN A 156 16.64 2.30 8.26
CA ASN A 156 15.33 2.56 8.89
C ASN A 156 14.13 2.30 7.95
N ILE A 157 14.35 1.69 6.78
CA ILE A 157 13.30 1.39 5.80
C ILE A 157 12.93 -0.09 5.88
N PHE A 158 11.68 -0.39 6.18
CA PHE A 158 11.14 -1.73 6.30
C PHE A 158 10.13 -1.99 5.16
N HIS A 159 10.60 -2.51 4.03
CA HIS A 159 9.74 -2.82 2.89
C HIS A 159 8.90 -4.07 3.18
N PRO A 160 7.56 -3.98 3.30
CA PRO A 160 6.73 -5.15 3.54
C PRO A 160 6.71 -6.06 2.32
N LEU A 161 6.87 -7.35 2.58
CA LEU A 161 6.69 -8.41 1.60
C LEU A 161 5.20 -8.78 1.46
N GLU A 162 4.87 -9.66 0.51
CA GLU A 162 3.49 -9.95 0.12
C GLU A 162 2.59 -10.31 1.29
N GLU A 163 3.05 -11.19 2.19
CA GLU A 163 2.29 -11.64 3.36
C GLU A 163 1.92 -10.48 4.29
N ALA A 164 2.91 -9.68 4.70
CA ALA A 164 2.70 -8.55 5.59
C ALA A 164 1.79 -7.48 4.97
N LEU A 165 1.96 -7.22 3.66
CA LEU A 165 1.17 -6.21 2.95
C LEU A 165 -0.27 -6.66 2.73
N VAL A 166 -0.50 -7.93 2.36
CA VAL A 166 -1.85 -8.49 2.21
C VAL A 166 -2.57 -8.57 3.55
N GLU A 167 -1.88 -8.98 4.63
CA GLU A 167 -2.44 -8.99 5.99
C GLU A 167 -2.90 -7.58 6.40
N SER A 168 -2.02 -6.59 6.23
CA SER A 168 -2.31 -5.18 6.51
C SER A 168 -3.54 -4.66 5.76
N MET A 169 -3.60 -4.90 4.45
CA MET A 169 -4.72 -4.44 3.64
C MET A 169 -6.01 -5.18 3.99
N ALA A 170 -5.98 -6.49 4.25
CA ALA A 170 -7.16 -7.27 4.60
C ALA A 170 -7.77 -6.80 5.94
N LYS A 171 -6.93 -6.57 6.95
CA LYS A 171 -7.36 -5.96 8.23
C LYS A 171 -7.95 -4.57 7.99
N GLY A 172 -7.31 -3.76 7.14
CA GLY A 172 -7.81 -2.45 6.76
C GLY A 172 -9.20 -2.49 6.10
N VAL A 173 -9.47 -3.47 5.23
CA VAL A 173 -10.80 -3.67 4.63
C VAL A 173 -11.83 -3.99 5.70
N ILE A 174 -11.54 -4.98 6.55
CA ILE A 174 -12.47 -5.41 7.61
C ILE A 174 -12.78 -4.24 8.57
N ASN A 175 -11.76 -3.48 8.96
CA ASN A 175 -11.92 -2.31 9.83
C ASN A 175 -12.72 -1.17 9.16
N ASP A 176 -12.72 -1.09 7.83
CA ASP A 176 -13.54 -0.14 7.07
C ASP A 176 -14.99 -0.62 6.96
N GLU A 177 -15.22 -1.91 6.72
CA GLU A 177 -16.55 -2.55 6.68
C GLU A 177 -17.26 -2.47 8.03
N ASP A 178 -16.52 -2.61 9.13
CA ASP A 178 -17.04 -2.56 10.50
C ASP A 178 -17.32 -1.11 11.00
N ASP A 179 -16.84 -0.07 10.32
CA ASP A 179 -17.02 1.32 10.77
C ASP A 179 -18.41 1.86 10.40
N GLU A 180 -19.37 1.66 11.31
CA GLU A 180 -20.74 2.19 11.20
C GLU A 180 -20.80 3.72 11.03
N ASN A 181 -19.74 4.46 11.39
CA ASN A 181 -19.69 5.92 11.23
C ASN A 181 -19.28 6.36 9.82
N ALA A 182 -18.75 5.45 9.01
CA ALA A 182 -18.26 5.69 7.67
C ALA A 182 -18.86 4.74 6.61
N PRO A 183 -20.20 4.57 6.52
CA PRO A 183 -20.85 3.57 5.66
C PRO A 183 -20.71 3.86 4.16
N THR A 184 -20.15 5.02 3.79
CA THR A 184 -19.87 5.40 2.41
C THR A 184 -18.37 5.50 2.13
N SER A 185 -17.52 5.01 3.04
CA SER A 185 -16.08 4.94 2.82
C SER A 185 -15.77 4.16 1.54
N ILE A 186 -14.79 4.63 0.78
CA ILE A 186 -14.23 3.90 -0.37
C ILE A 186 -12.90 3.22 -0.01
N TRP A 187 -12.49 3.30 1.25
CA TRP A 187 -11.17 2.85 1.65
C TRP A 187 -11.04 1.33 1.57
N GLY A 188 -12.03 0.57 2.06
CA GLY A 188 -12.10 -0.87 1.94
C GLY A 188 -12.11 -1.32 0.46
N ASP A 189 -12.89 -0.66 -0.40
CA ASP A 189 -12.88 -0.92 -1.84
C ASP A 189 -11.49 -0.68 -2.47
N THR A 190 -10.80 0.37 -2.03
CA THR A 190 -9.44 0.71 -2.50
C THR A 190 -8.43 -0.35 -2.09
N LEU A 191 -8.42 -0.73 -0.80
CA LEU A 191 -7.55 -1.77 -0.26
C LEU A 191 -7.82 -3.14 -0.90
N SER A 192 -9.10 -3.50 -1.06
CA SER A 192 -9.50 -4.75 -1.73
C SER A 192 -9.03 -4.76 -3.19
N THR A 193 -9.11 -3.63 -3.90
CA THR A 193 -8.57 -3.49 -5.26
C THR A 193 -7.06 -3.70 -5.30
N TRP A 194 -6.32 -3.19 -4.32
CA TRP A 194 -4.88 -3.40 -4.22
C TRP A 194 -4.52 -4.87 -3.96
N ILE A 195 -5.25 -5.56 -3.09
CA ILE A 195 -5.11 -7.01 -2.88
C ILE A 195 -5.37 -7.76 -4.19
N ALA A 196 -6.45 -7.43 -4.91
CA ALA A 196 -6.75 -8.05 -6.20
C ALA A 196 -5.63 -7.84 -7.23
N MET A 197 -5.00 -6.65 -7.26
CA MET A 197 -3.83 -6.39 -8.09
C MET A 197 -2.64 -7.26 -7.68
N MET A 198 -2.37 -7.40 -6.38
CA MET A 198 -1.28 -8.27 -5.90
C MET A 198 -1.53 -9.73 -6.27
N VAL A 199 -2.72 -10.26 -6.01
CA VAL A 199 -3.13 -11.63 -6.41
C VAL A 199 -2.93 -11.85 -7.90
N SER A 200 -3.30 -10.87 -8.73
CA SER A 200 -3.22 -10.97 -10.18
C SER A 200 -1.80 -10.81 -10.76
N TYR A 201 -0.98 -9.92 -10.20
CA TYR A 201 0.33 -9.57 -10.78
C TYR A 201 1.51 -10.25 -10.10
N LEU A 202 1.39 -10.61 -8.82
CA LEU A 202 2.45 -11.25 -8.04
C LEU A 202 2.21 -12.75 -7.86
N GLU A 203 1.09 -13.28 -8.36
CA GLU A 203 0.69 -14.67 -8.20
C GLU A 203 0.61 -15.10 -6.73
N VAL A 204 0.14 -14.19 -5.86
CA VAL A 204 0.02 -14.43 -4.42
C VAL A 204 -0.71 -15.76 -4.17
N ASP A 205 -0.09 -16.60 -3.34
CA ASP A 205 -0.61 -17.92 -3.02
C ASP A 205 -1.96 -17.81 -2.28
N ASN A 206 -2.90 -18.75 -2.52
CA ASN A 206 -4.24 -18.71 -1.90
C ASN A 206 -4.23 -18.93 -0.38
N ASP A 207 -3.08 -19.29 0.16
CA ASP A 207 -2.81 -19.58 1.56
C ASP A 207 -1.76 -18.66 2.16
N ILE A 208 -1.47 -17.53 1.50
CA ILE A 208 -0.48 -16.55 1.97
C ILE A 208 -0.73 -16.10 3.43
N LEU A 209 -2.00 -16.07 3.86
CA LEU A 209 -2.38 -15.68 5.22
C LEU A 209 -2.62 -16.87 6.16
N ASP A 210 -2.33 -18.12 5.80
CA ASP A 210 -2.60 -19.28 6.67
C ASP A 210 -1.91 -19.19 8.04
N ASN A 211 -0.78 -18.49 8.12
CA ASN A 211 -0.03 -18.27 9.37
C ASN A 211 -0.37 -16.94 10.07
N CYS A 212 -1.27 -16.14 9.51
CA CYS A 212 -1.68 -14.88 10.11
C CYS A 212 -2.45 -15.17 11.41
N PRO A 213 -2.09 -14.50 12.53
CA PRO A 213 -2.76 -14.73 13.82
C PRO A 213 -4.20 -14.17 13.85
N ASP A 214 -4.57 -13.29 12.91
CA ASP A 214 -5.91 -12.72 12.84
C ASP A 214 -6.84 -13.60 11.99
N GLU A 215 -7.62 -14.45 12.66
CA GLU A 215 -8.58 -15.36 12.02
C GLU A 215 -9.60 -14.63 11.11
N ARG A 216 -9.92 -13.35 11.41
CA ARG A 216 -10.84 -12.58 10.55
C ARG A 216 -10.17 -12.24 9.23
N ALA A 217 -8.91 -11.82 9.26
CA ALA A 217 -8.12 -11.56 8.06
C ALA A 217 -7.94 -12.83 7.21
N VAL A 218 -7.63 -13.96 7.86
CA VAL A 218 -7.52 -15.28 7.18
C VAL A 218 -8.83 -15.66 6.50
N ASN A 219 -9.94 -15.60 7.23
CA ASN A 219 -11.25 -15.96 6.69
C ASN A 219 -11.68 -15.02 5.56
N TRP A 220 -11.51 -13.71 5.74
CA TRP A 220 -11.85 -12.72 4.72
C TRP A 220 -11.05 -12.97 3.44
N PHE A 221 -9.71 -13.12 3.54
CA PHE A 221 -8.88 -13.37 2.37
C PHE A 221 -9.24 -14.70 1.70
N SER A 222 -9.45 -15.78 2.48
CA SER A 222 -9.82 -17.09 1.96
C SER A 222 -11.13 -17.06 1.16
N VAL A 223 -12.13 -16.31 1.65
CA VAL A 223 -13.44 -16.15 0.98
C VAL A 223 -13.35 -15.27 -0.27
N GLN A 224 -12.56 -14.19 -0.23
CA GLN A 224 -12.50 -13.22 -1.33
C GLN A 224 -11.52 -13.61 -2.43
N TYR A 225 -10.36 -14.15 -2.07
CA TYR A 225 -9.24 -14.39 -2.99
C TYR A 225 -8.56 -15.75 -2.82
N GLY A 226 -8.72 -16.41 -1.67
CA GLY A 226 -7.99 -17.63 -1.32
C GLY A 226 -8.75 -18.93 -1.56
N ARG A 227 -8.52 -19.92 -0.69
CA ARG A 227 -8.97 -21.32 -0.89
C ARG A 227 -10.49 -21.45 -1.05
N ILE A 228 -11.28 -20.78 -0.21
CA ILE A 228 -12.75 -20.86 -0.27
C ILE A 228 -13.27 -20.24 -1.58
N HIS A 229 -12.64 -19.15 -2.04
CA HIS A 229 -12.96 -18.56 -3.33
C HIS A 229 -12.70 -19.55 -4.47
N GLU A 230 -11.50 -20.15 -4.51
CA GLU A 230 -11.09 -21.03 -5.60
C GLU A 230 -11.86 -22.35 -5.63
N GLU A 231 -12.28 -22.87 -4.47
CA GLU A 231 -13.16 -24.05 -4.41
C GLU A 231 -14.53 -23.75 -5.06
N LYS A 232 -15.03 -22.52 -4.90
CA LYS A 232 -16.34 -22.11 -5.41
C LYS A 232 -16.33 -21.67 -6.88
N PHE A 233 -15.27 -20.98 -7.31
CA PHE A 233 -15.22 -20.31 -8.60
C PHE A 233 -14.15 -20.89 -9.56
N GLY A 234 -13.34 -21.83 -9.07
CA GLY A 234 -12.16 -22.33 -9.77
C GLY A 234 -10.89 -21.55 -9.41
N PRO A 235 -9.71 -22.10 -9.70
CA PRO A 235 -8.44 -21.44 -9.39
C PRO A 235 -8.33 -20.10 -10.10
N TRP A 236 -7.74 -19.11 -9.42
CA TRP A 236 -7.39 -17.86 -10.09
C TRP A 236 -6.45 -18.14 -11.25
N ASP A 237 -6.71 -17.54 -12.42
CA ASP A 237 -5.71 -17.49 -13.48
C ASP A 237 -4.63 -16.49 -13.09
N ARG A 238 -3.74 -16.94 -12.20
CA ARG A 238 -2.62 -16.13 -11.67
C ARG A 238 -1.55 -15.90 -12.74
N ARG A 239 -1.57 -16.67 -13.83
CA ARG A 239 -0.61 -16.47 -14.91
C ARG A 239 -0.98 -15.20 -15.65
N VAL A 240 -0.16 -14.16 -15.53
CA VAL A 240 -0.11 -13.08 -16.52
C VAL A 240 0.56 -13.61 -17.80
N SER A 241 -0.07 -14.60 -18.43
CA SER A 241 0.33 -15.18 -19.70
C SER A 241 -0.38 -14.45 -20.84
N LYS A 242 -0.26 -13.12 -20.91
CA LYS A 242 -0.42 -12.51 -22.22
C LYS A 242 0.73 -13.05 -23.06
N ARG A 243 0.41 -14.06 -23.88
CA ARG A 243 1.27 -14.60 -24.94
C ARG A 243 1.94 -13.40 -25.57
N LEU A 244 3.22 -13.22 -25.26
CA LEU A 244 4.06 -12.32 -25.98
C LEU A 244 3.94 -12.78 -27.43
N GLY A 245 3.35 -11.93 -28.27
CA GLY A 245 3.46 -12.09 -29.73
C GLY A 245 4.93 -12.09 -30.20
N SER A 246 5.90 -12.03 -29.29
CA SER A 246 7.34 -12.10 -29.52
C SER A 246 8.02 -13.40 -29.06
N GLY A 247 7.30 -14.38 -28.48
CA GLY A 247 7.90 -15.69 -28.14
C GLY A 247 9.09 -15.66 -27.16
N ARG A 248 9.29 -14.55 -26.43
CA ARG A 248 10.31 -14.45 -25.38
C ARG A 248 9.70 -14.84 -24.04
N GLU A 249 10.35 -15.70 -23.29
CA GLU A 249 9.96 -15.99 -21.90
C GLU A 249 10.28 -14.78 -21.01
N MET A 250 9.53 -14.61 -19.92
CA MET A 250 9.84 -13.57 -18.94
C MET A 250 11.15 -13.94 -18.21
N PRO A 251 12.10 -13.02 -18.02
CA PRO A 251 13.40 -13.33 -17.41
C PRO A 251 13.33 -13.54 -15.89
N VAL A 252 12.13 -13.58 -15.32
CA VAL A 252 11.88 -13.65 -13.88
C VAL A 252 10.84 -14.71 -13.55
N ASP A 253 10.97 -15.31 -12.38
CA ASP A 253 10.07 -16.30 -11.83
C ASP A 253 8.72 -15.69 -11.39
N MET A 254 7.84 -16.55 -10.87
CA MET A 254 6.51 -16.20 -10.38
C MET A 254 6.52 -15.28 -9.15
N ARG A 255 7.69 -14.95 -8.57
CA ARG A 255 7.87 -14.00 -7.46
C ARG A 255 8.68 -12.77 -7.86
N GLY A 256 9.03 -12.65 -9.15
CA GLY A 256 9.78 -11.51 -9.68
C GLY A 256 11.28 -11.63 -9.45
N ASN A 257 11.78 -12.79 -9.02
CA ASN A 257 13.20 -13.07 -8.90
C ASN A 257 13.77 -13.46 -10.27
N PRO A 258 15.05 -13.17 -10.57
CA PRO A 258 15.69 -13.66 -11.79
C PRO A 258 15.62 -15.19 -11.92
N LEU A 259 15.30 -15.69 -13.12
CA LEU A 259 15.43 -17.12 -13.41
C LEU A 259 16.92 -17.50 -13.45
N PRO A 260 17.33 -18.65 -12.89
CA PRO A 260 18.71 -19.13 -13.01
C PRO A 260 19.08 -19.38 -14.49
N GLU A 261 20.30 -18.99 -14.88
CA GLU A 261 20.87 -19.19 -16.22
C GLU A 261 21.00 -20.68 -16.61
#